data_AF-A0A1N6IR89-F1
#
_entry.id   AF-A0A1N6IR89-F1
#
_cell.length_a   1.000
_cell.length_b   1.000
_cell.length_c   1.000
_cell.angle_alpha   90.00
_cell.angle_beta   90.00
_cell.angle_gamma   90.00
#
_symmetry.space_group_name_H-M   'P 1'
#
loop_
_entity.id
_entity.type
_entity.pdbx_description
1 polymer ?
#
loop_
_entity_poly.entity_id
_entity_poly.type
_entity_poly.pdbx_seq_one_letter_code
_entity_poly.pdbx_strand_id
1 'polypeptide(L)'
;MPKTDRDADVFFWSPIESTSRNLTFGRSAKLELSLRTIVLDCPINVWIKLAVRLQGLVVIPLSPDISLEATNLPDRYNETNKDPMDQIIIATSRVENLPLMTVDEKITPYRHVKLWTPSA
;
A
#
# COMPACT_ATOMS: atom_id res chain seq x y z
N MET A 1 -9.32 39.00 -16.19
CA MET A 1 -8.78 37.84 -16.96
C MET A 1 -7.30 37.69 -16.61
N PRO A 2 -6.74 36.46 -16.61
CA PRO A 2 -6.59 35.61 -15.43
C PRO A 2 -5.12 35.25 -15.13
N LYS A 3 -4.83 34.68 -13.95
CA LYS A 3 -3.82 33.62 -13.79
C LYS A 3 -4.26 32.61 -12.74
N THR A 4 -4.35 31.38 -13.19
CA THR A 4 -4.39 30.12 -12.44
C THR A 4 -2.99 29.75 -11.93
N ASP A 5 -2.88 29.34 -10.67
CA ASP A 5 -1.92 28.38 -10.11
C ASP A 5 -2.58 27.89 -8.80
N ARG A 6 -2.93 26.61 -8.58
CA ARG A 6 -2.11 25.40 -8.45
C ARG A 6 -0.94 25.58 -7.48
N ASP A 7 -1.27 25.61 -6.18
CA ASP A 7 -0.31 25.37 -5.11
C ASP A 7 -0.80 24.25 -4.19
N ALA A 8 -0.03 23.16 -4.23
CA ALA A 8 0.36 22.26 -3.16
C ALA A 8 -0.47 22.25 -1.86
N ASP A 9 -1.32 21.23 -1.70
CA ASP A 9 -1.72 20.77 -0.37
C ASP A 9 -0.66 19.79 0.18
N VAL A 10 0.21 20.36 0.99
CA VAL A 10 1.23 19.74 1.83
C VAL A 10 0.55 18.83 2.87
N PHE A 11 0.78 17.52 2.80
CA PHE A 11 0.33 16.58 3.83
C PHE A 11 1.21 16.70 5.09
N PHE A 12 0.74 17.48 6.07
CA PHE A 12 1.27 17.52 7.43
C PHE A 12 0.79 16.31 8.23
N TRP A 13 1.71 15.40 8.60
CA TRP A 13 1.52 14.52 9.75
C TRP A 13 1.87 15.32 11.01
N SER A 14 0.87 15.70 11.81
CA SER A 14 1.10 16.32 13.13
C SER A 14 1.14 15.27 14.25
N PRO A 15 2.01 15.38 15.28
CA PRO A 15 2.00 14.53 16.46
C PRO A 15 0.75 14.80 17.31
N ILE A 16 0.00 13.77 17.67
CA ILE A 16 -1.23 13.88 18.46
C ILE A 16 -0.87 14.08 19.94
N GLU A 17 -0.94 15.32 20.42
CA GLU A 17 -1.06 15.61 21.86
C GLU A 17 -2.52 15.40 22.30
N SER A 18 -2.70 14.45 23.21
CA SER A 18 -3.96 14.12 23.87
C SER A 18 -4.34 15.24 24.85
N THR A 19 -5.46 15.93 24.62
CA THR A 19 -6.48 16.32 25.62
C THR A 19 -7.58 17.16 24.98
N SER A 20 -8.77 16.58 24.76
CA SER A 20 -10.08 17.15 25.16
C SER A 20 -11.24 16.39 24.50
N ARG A 21 -12.33 16.30 25.27
CA ARG A 21 -13.51 15.44 25.07
C ARG A 21 -14.32 15.76 23.80
N ASN A 22 -14.89 14.67 23.28
CA ASN A 22 -16.06 14.55 22.40
C ASN A 22 -15.79 14.62 20.88
N LEU A 23 -15.98 13.45 20.26
CA LEU A 23 -15.75 13.07 18.86
C LEU A 23 -14.28 13.08 18.42
N THR A 24 -13.64 11.91 18.47
CA THR A 24 -12.36 11.69 17.79
C THR A 24 -12.42 10.38 17.03
N PHE A 25 -12.54 10.47 15.70
CA PHE A 25 -12.11 9.44 14.77
C PHE A 25 -10.59 9.31 14.96
N GLY A 26 -10.13 8.24 15.61
CA GLY A 26 -8.70 8.05 15.83
C GLY A 26 -8.39 7.12 16.99
N ARG A 27 -8.15 5.85 16.68
CA ARG A 27 -7.28 4.92 17.43
C ARG A 27 -6.65 4.03 16.34
N SER A 28 -5.41 4.33 15.93
CA SER A 28 -4.14 3.85 16.48
C SER A 28 -4.08 2.33 16.59
N ALA A 29 -3.81 1.66 15.46
CA ALA A 29 -3.35 0.28 15.47
C ALA A 29 -2.08 0.20 16.34
N LYS A 30 -2.20 -0.41 17.52
CA LYS A 30 -1.08 -0.60 18.44
C LYS A 30 -0.27 -1.80 17.97
N LEU A 31 0.90 -1.54 17.39
CA LEU A 31 1.84 -2.56 16.95
C LEU A 31 2.71 -3.00 18.14
N GLU A 32 2.23 -3.97 18.93
CA GLU A 32 3.02 -4.56 20.02
C GLU A 32 3.94 -5.65 19.44
N LEU A 33 5.25 -5.36 19.47
CA LEU A 33 6.34 -6.20 18.98
C LEU A 33 6.46 -7.49 19.80
N SER A 34 5.67 -8.49 19.45
CA SER A 34 5.99 -9.90 19.70
C SER A 34 5.40 -10.73 18.55
N LEU A 35 6.23 -10.94 17.51
CA LEU A 35 5.97 -11.79 16.35
C LEU A 35 4.79 -11.34 15.45
N ARG A 36 5.05 -10.36 14.57
CA ARG A 36 4.40 -10.13 13.26
C ARG A 36 2.86 -10.11 13.23
N THR A 37 2.20 -9.82 14.36
CA THR A 37 0.73 -9.81 14.42
C THR A 37 0.24 -8.37 14.42
N ILE A 38 -0.54 -8.02 13.39
CA ILE A 38 -1.22 -6.72 13.32
C ILE A 38 -2.48 -6.82 14.19
N VAL A 39 -2.52 -6.05 15.28
CA VAL A 39 -3.72 -5.93 16.11
C VAL A 39 -4.59 -4.81 15.52
N LEU A 40 -5.80 -5.17 15.09
CA LEU A 40 -6.78 -4.24 14.57
C LEU A 40 -7.81 -3.91 15.66
N ASP A 41 -8.20 -2.63 15.74
CA ASP A 41 -9.22 -2.16 16.69
C ASP A 41 -10.65 -2.64 16.34
N CYS A 42 -10.81 -3.33 15.22
CA CYS A 42 -12.06 -3.94 14.79
C CYS A 42 -11.80 -5.25 14.02
N PRO A 43 -12.82 -6.10 13.84
CA PRO A 43 -12.70 -7.30 13.02
C PRO A 43 -12.20 -6.99 11.60
N ILE A 44 -11.33 -7.86 11.06
CA ILE A 44 -10.67 -7.67 9.74
C ILE A 44 -11.66 -7.39 8.60
N ASN A 45 -12.83 -8.03 8.61
CA ASN A 45 -13.88 -7.83 7.61
C ASN A 45 -14.51 -6.42 7.67
N VAL A 46 -14.52 -5.80 8.85
CA VAL A 46 -14.96 -4.42 9.04
C VAL A 46 -13.85 -3.47 8.59
N TRP A 47 -12.61 -3.75 9.01
CA TRP A 47 -11.45 -2.94 8.64
C TRP A 47 -11.24 -2.85 7.12
N ILE A 48 -11.27 -3.97 6.40
CA ILE A 48 -11.11 -3.99 4.94
C ILE A 48 -12.21 -3.16 4.26
N LYS A 49 -13.46 -3.32 4.69
CA LYS A 49 -14.59 -2.55 4.12
C LYS A 49 -14.44 -1.05 4.38
N LEU A 50 -13.94 -0.67 5.55
CA LEU A 50 -13.68 0.73 5.87
C LEU A 50 -12.51 1.28 5.05
N ALA A 51 -11.41 0.54 4.96
CA ALA A 51 -10.25 0.92 4.16
C ALA A 51 -10.64 1.19 2.71
N VAL A 52 -11.38 0.28 2.06
CA VAL A 52 -11.84 0.44 0.68
C VAL A 52 -12.84 1.58 0.51
N ARG A 53 -13.64 1.90 1.55
CA ARG A 53 -14.61 3.00 1.52
C ARG A 53 -13.98 4.37 1.72
N LEU A 54 -12.83 4.45 2.40
CA LEU A 54 -12.06 5.68 2.53
C LEU A 54 -11.45 6.00 1.15
N GLN A 55 -11.67 7.21 0.68
CA GLN A 55 -11.64 7.60 -0.73
C GLN A 55 -10.38 7.19 -1.51
N GLY A 56 -10.58 6.70 -2.73
CA GLY A 56 -9.54 6.58 -3.77
C GLY A 56 -8.95 5.18 -3.99
N LEU A 57 -9.30 4.19 -3.17
CA LEU A 57 -8.78 2.83 -3.31
C LEU A 57 -9.63 1.98 -4.27
N VAL A 58 -8.97 1.35 -5.24
CA VAL A 58 -9.56 0.38 -6.17
C VAL A 58 -9.03 -1.01 -5.84
N VAL A 59 -9.93 -1.98 -5.69
CA VAL A 59 -9.56 -3.38 -5.48
C VAL A 59 -9.35 -4.05 -6.83
N ILE A 60 -8.13 -4.50 -7.09
CA ILE A 60 -7.79 -5.24 -8.31
C ILE A 60 -8.04 -6.74 -8.04
N PRO A 61 -8.92 -7.40 -8.82
CA PRO A 61 -9.16 -8.83 -8.68
C PRO A 61 -7.93 -9.63 -9.14
N LEU A 62 -7.64 -10.75 -8.46
CA LEU A 62 -6.62 -11.69 -8.92
C LEU A 62 -7.09 -12.38 -10.20
N SER A 63 -6.50 -12.00 -11.34
CA SER A 63 -6.79 -12.57 -12.66
C SER A 63 -5.88 -13.78 -12.96
N PRO A 64 -6.25 -14.62 -13.94
CA PRO A 64 -5.36 -15.68 -14.44
C PRO A 64 -4.01 -15.15 -14.94
N ASP A 65 -4.00 -13.98 -15.59
CA ASP A 65 -2.79 -13.36 -16.12
C ASP A 65 -1.84 -12.93 -14.99
N ILE A 66 -2.37 -12.31 -13.93
CA ILE A 66 -1.61 -11.97 -12.72
C ILE A 66 -1.06 -13.24 -12.07
N SER A 67 -1.86 -14.31 -12.01
CA SER A 67 -1.45 -15.58 -11.43
C SER A 67 -0.31 -16.23 -12.21
N LEU A 68 -0.36 -16.18 -13.54
CA LEU A 68 0.69 -16.71 -14.42
C LEU A 68 1.97 -15.88 -14.29
N GLU A 69 1.86 -14.55 -14.36
CA GLU A 69 3.00 -13.64 -14.23
C GLU A 69 3.70 -13.79 -12.87
N ALA A 70 2.95 -13.98 -11.78
CA ALA A 70 3.52 -14.20 -10.44
C ALA A 70 4.46 -15.40 -10.37
N THR A 71 4.20 -16.44 -11.15
CA THR A 71 5.06 -17.64 -11.22
C THR A 71 6.24 -17.53 -12.17
N ASN A 72 6.21 -16.55 -13.08
CA ASN A 72 7.16 -16.40 -14.18
C ASN A 72 7.94 -15.08 -14.10
N LEU A 73 8.14 -14.54 -12.89
CA LEU A 73 8.82 -13.24 -12.75
C LEU A 73 10.27 -13.32 -13.27
N PRO A 74 10.71 -12.31 -14.07
CA PRO A 74 12.07 -12.24 -14.58
C PRO A 74 13.16 -12.24 -13.50
N ASP A 75 14.41 -12.48 -13.94
CA ASP A 75 15.63 -12.46 -13.12
C ASP A 75 15.65 -13.42 -11.92
N ARG A 76 14.95 -14.56 -12.05
CA ARG A 76 14.84 -15.58 -11.00
C ARG A 76 14.32 -14.99 -9.68
N TYR A 77 13.43 -13.98 -9.76
CA TYR A 77 12.87 -13.36 -8.56
C TYR A 77 12.19 -14.38 -7.65
N ASN A 78 11.50 -15.38 -8.22
CA ASN A 78 10.87 -16.46 -7.44
C ASN A 78 11.88 -17.34 -6.67
N GLU A 79 13.15 -17.36 -7.07
CA GLU A 79 14.21 -18.11 -6.38
C GLU A 79 14.84 -17.29 -5.24
N THR A 80 14.97 -15.98 -5.45
CA THR A 80 15.56 -15.04 -4.48
C THR A 80 14.55 -14.56 -3.43
N ASN A 81 13.29 -14.37 -3.82
CA ASN A 81 12.16 -14.08 -2.93
C ASN A 81 11.09 -15.17 -3.01
N LYS A 82 10.92 -15.90 -1.90
CA LYS A 82 9.98 -17.01 -1.77
C LYS A 82 8.62 -16.61 -1.20
N ASP A 83 8.38 -15.32 -0.97
CA ASP A 83 7.08 -14.85 -0.51
C ASP A 83 6.07 -14.82 -1.68
N PRO A 84 5.03 -15.67 -1.68
CA PRO A 84 4.04 -15.68 -2.75
C PRO A 84 3.22 -14.38 -2.81
N MET A 85 3.07 -13.66 -1.70
CA MET A 85 2.32 -12.40 -1.69
C MET A 85 3.10 -11.29 -2.39
N ASP A 86 4.42 -11.21 -2.18
CA ASP A 86 5.28 -10.28 -2.90
C ASP A 86 5.25 -10.55 -4.41
N GLN A 87 5.27 -11.83 -4.80
CA GLN A 87 5.17 -12.24 -6.20
C GLN A 87 3.85 -11.79 -6.83
N ILE A 88 2.73 -11.96 -6.14
CA ILE A 88 1.41 -11.49 -6.60
C ILE A 88 1.36 -9.96 -6.71
N ILE A 89 1.91 -9.24 -5.73
CA ILE A 89 1.93 -7.77 -5.73
C ILE A 89 2.74 -7.25 -6.93
N ILE A 90 3.93 -7.81 -7.15
CA ILE A 90 4.80 -7.46 -8.28
C ILE A 90 4.15 -7.79 -9.62
N ALA A 91 3.56 -8.98 -9.75
CA ALA A 91 2.86 -9.40 -10.95
C ALA A 91 1.67 -8.48 -11.25
N THR A 92 0.90 -8.11 -10.23
CA THR A 92 -0.22 -7.17 -10.37
C THR A 92 0.25 -5.83 -10.92
N SER A 93 1.33 -5.27 -10.36
CA SER A 93 1.93 -4.02 -10.85
C SER A 93 2.39 -4.12 -12.31
N ARG A 94 2.96 -5.26 -12.71
CA ARG A 94 3.46 -5.49 -14.07
C ARG A 94 2.34 -5.68 -15.09
N VAL A 95 1.34 -6.51 -14.77
CA VAL A 95 0.19 -6.78 -15.65
C VAL A 95 -0.67 -5.54 -15.83
N GLU A 96 -0.96 -4.81 -14.75
CA GLU A 96 -1.79 -3.60 -14.79
C GLU A 96 -0.99 -2.33 -15.16
N ASN A 97 0.33 -2.44 -15.35
CA ASN A 97 1.25 -1.33 -15.63
C ASN A 97 1.12 -0.16 -14.62
N LEU A 98 0.96 -0.51 -13.34
CA LEU A 98 0.80 0.44 -12.25
C LEU A 98 2.11 0.60 -11.47
N PRO A 99 2.46 1.82 -11.03
CA PRO A 99 3.63 2.00 -10.19
C PRO A 99 3.40 1.38 -8.80
N LEU A 100 4.40 0.67 -8.29
CA LEU A 100 4.35 0.02 -6.98
C LEU A 100 4.87 0.97 -5.90
N MET A 101 4.07 1.19 -4.86
CA MET A 101 4.48 1.87 -3.63
C MET A 101 4.79 0.80 -2.57
N THR A 102 6.04 0.74 -2.11
CA THR A 102 6.46 -0.21 -1.07
C THR A 102 7.56 0.39 -0.21
N VAL A 103 7.63 -0.06 1.05
CA VAL A 103 8.74 0.22 1.97
C VAL A 103 9.68 -0.99 2.10
N ASP A 104 9.38 -2.10 1.42
CA ASP A 104 10.17 -3.33 1.50
C ASP A 104 11.44 -3.21 0.63
N GLU A 105 12.59 -3.24 1.30
CA GLU A 105 13.92 -3.17 0.69
C GLU A 105 14.24 -4.36 -0.23
N LYS A 106 13.52 -5.48 -0.13
CA LYS A 106 13.68 -6.63 -1.06
C LYS A 106 13.04 -6.37 -2.41
N ILE A 107 12.00 -5.53 -2.46
CA ILE A 107 11.25 -5.22 -3.68
C ILE A 107 11.85 -4.00 -4.38
N THR A 108 12.31 -2.99 -3.63
CA THR A 108 12.91 -1.76 -4.15
C THR A 108 14.01 -1.94 -5.22
N PRO A 109 14.97 -2.88 -5.11
CA PRO A 109 16.00 -3.07 -6.14
C PRO A 109 15.48 -3.80 -7.40
N TYR A 110 14.23 -4.26 -7.42
CA TYR A 110 13.69 -5.03 -8.53
C TYR A 110 13.37 -4.13 -9.73
N ARG A 111 14.28 -4.12 -10.70
CA ARG A 111 14.25 -3.26 -11.91
C ARG A 111 13.05 -3.45 -12.85
N HIS A 112 12.30 -4.54 -12.67
CA HIS A 112 11.20 -4.96 -13.54
C HIS A 112 9.85 -4.40 -13.09
N VAL A 113 9.85 -3.54 -12.07
CA VAL A 113 8.69 -2.81 -11.57
C VAL A 113 9.01 -1.33 -11.53
N LYS A 114 8.05 -0.50 -11.93
CA LYS A 114 8.14 0.95 -11.76
C LYS A 114 7.77 1.29 -10.32
N LEU A 115 8.68 1.91 -9.58
CA LEU A 115 8.35 2.41 -8.25
C LEU A 115 7.53 3.71 -8.36
N TRP A 116 6.56 3.85 -7.47
CA TRP A 116 5.82 5.10 -7.34
C TRP A 116 6.73 6.17 -6.75
N THR A 117 6.77 7.33 -7.40
CA THR A 117 7.41 8.53 -6.89
C THR A 117 6.32 9.57 -6.63
N PRO A 118 6.28 10.22 -5.45
CA PRO A 118 5.39 11.34 -5.21
C PRO A 118 5.61 12.38 -6.31
N SER A 119 4.54 12.80 -6.98
CA SER A 119 4.62 14.01 -7.80
C SER A 119 4.70 15.19 -6.85
N ALA A 120 5.79 15.94 -6.94
CA ALA A 120 6.06 17.13 -6.13
C ALA A 120 5.01 18.22 -6.34
#